data_AF-A0A6I2QWQ3-F1
#
_entry.id   AF-A0A6I2QWQ3-F1
#
_cell.length_a   1.000
_cell.length_b   1.000
_cell.length_c   1.000
_cell.angle_alpha   90.00
_cell.angle_beta   90.00
_cell.angle_gamma   90.00
#
_symmetry.space_group_name_H-M   'P 1'
#
loop_
_entity.id
_entity.type
_entity.pdbx_description
1 polymer ?
#
loop_
_entity_poly.entity_id
_entity_poly.type
_entity_poly.pdbx_seq_one_letter_code
_entity_poly.pdbx_strand_id
1 'polypeptide(L)'
;MYDYDDYEEDVLLVLRVLKYLHGVQTREEFLKTLNHCTEAGMDELYELADTFTWELFPAAVFDIDEEWGATTMSFSHPNIDCYLSLTGRLDTTHGHRLALRKRLEDIALYFCMVTDSVTGVQFSPMDESTCVKLRFSPDCCDTLGFANSMVDLLRYLDRENRRLEKLCLEQQNESDKEAA
;
A
#
# COMPACT_ATOMS: atom_id res chain seq x y z
N MET A 1 -33.85 -0.03 0.90
CA MET A 1 -33.39 0.63 2.13
C MET A 1 -32.09 -0.07 2.43
N TYR A 2 -30.97 0.64 2.39
CA TYR A 2 -29.69 0.07 2.85
C TYR A 2 -29.87 -0.31 4.32
N ASP A 3 -29.47 -1.53 4.69
CA ASP A 3 -29.60 -1.98 6.07
C ASP A 3 -28.63 -1.17 6.94
N TYR A 4 -29.06 -0.77 8.13
CA TYR A 4 -28.27 0.07 9.05
C TYR A 4 -26.89 -0.52 9.38
N ASP A 5 -26.74 -1.84 9.24
CA ASP A 5 -25.50 -2.58 9.51
C ASP A 5 -24.41 -2.29 8.46
N ASP A 6 -24.78 -2.06 7.18
CA ASP A 6 -23.83 -1.75 6.10
C ASP A 6 -23.14 -0.39 6.33
N TYR A 7 -23.88 0.58 6.89
CA TYR A 7 -23.34 1.91 7.20
C TYR A 7 -22.34 1.92 8.36
N GLU A 8 -22.51 1.05 9.36
CA GLU A 8 -21.57 0.98 10.48
C GLU A 8 -20.21 0.45 10.01
N GLU A 9 -20.23 -0.59 9.18
CA GLU A 9 -19.01 -1.16 8.60
C GLU A 9 -18.28 -0.13 7.72
N ASP A 10 -19.00 0.57 6.84
CA ASP A 10 -18.41 1.58 5.96
C ASP A 10 -17.73 2.72 6.74
N VAL A 11 -18.36 3.21 7.80
CA VAL A 11 -17.77 4.22 8.68
C VAL A 11 -16.49 3.71 9.35
N LEU A 12 -16.49 2.47 9.84
CA LEU A 12 -15.31 1.87 10.48
C LEU A 12 -14.15 1.70 9.50
N LEU A 13 -14.45 1.30 8.26
CA LEU A 13 -13.48 1.19 7.18
C LEU A 13 -12.88 2.55 6.80
N VAL A 14 -13.69 3.62 6.72
CA VAL A 14 -13.21 4.99 6.50
C VAL A 14 -12.31 5.47 7.65
N LEU A 15 -12.78 5.29 8.90
CA LEU A 15 -12.02 5.68 10.10
C LEU A 15 -10.68 4.95 10.19
N ARG A 16 -10.61 3.71 9.70
CA ARG A 16 -9.37 2.92 9.66
C ARG A 16 -8.34 3.52 8.69
N VAL A 17 -8.77 3.96 7.50
CA VAL A 17 -7.90 4.67 6.54
C VAL A 17 -7.42 5.99 7.14
N LEU A 18 -8.32 6.80 7.70
CA LEU A 18 -7.98 8.06 8.36
C LEU A 18 -7.00 7.87 9.53
N LYS A 19 -7.19 6.83 10.34
CA LYS A 19 -6.27 6.48 11.43
C LYS A 19 -4.88 6.12 10.91
N TYR A 20 -4.80 5.45 9.77
CA TYR A 20 -3.51 5.16 9.13
C TYR A 20 -2.86 6.46 8.64
N LEU A 21 -3.58 7.29 7.88
CA LEU A 21 -3.11 8.58 7.36
C LEU A 21 -2.60 9.50 8.48
N HIS A 22 -3.35 9.63 9.59
CA HIS A 22 -2.91 10.38 10.77
C HIS A 22 -1.57 9.90 11.34
N GLY A 23 -1.24 8.61 11.19
CA GLY A 23 0.01 8.03 11.68
C GLY A 23 1.20 8.24 10.76
N VAL A 24 0.98 8.54 9.47
CA VAL A 24 2.04 8.63 8.45
C VAL A 24 2.21 10.03 7.86
N GLN A 25 1.16 10.85 7.86
CA GLN A 25 1.17 12.22 7.37
C GLN A 25 1.63 13.21 8.44
N THR A 26 2.12 14.37 8.01
CA THR A 26 2.29 15.52 8.90
C THR A 26 0.93 16.05 9.37
N ARG A 27 0.92 16.80 10.46
CA ARG A 27 -0.31 17.44 10.97
C ARG A 27 -0.97 18.32 9.92
N GLU A 28 -0.19 19.05 9.12
CA GLU A 28 -0.71 19.97 8.12
C GLU A 28 -1.38 19.22 6.97
N GLU A 29 -0.71 18.19 6.44
CA GLU A 29 -1.27 17.30 5.40
C GLU A 29 -2.56 16.64 5.89
N PHE A 30 -2.55 16.07 7.09
CA PHE A 30 -3.72 15.40 7.64
C PHE A 30 -4.92 16.35 7.86
N LEU A 31 -4.68 17.59 8.30
CA LEU A 31 -5.74 18.59 8.42
C LEU A 31 -6.31 18.97 7.05
N LYS A 32 -5.47 19.04 6.02
CA LYS A 32 -5.93 19.27 4.64
C LYS A 32 -6.78 18.11 4.14
N THR A 33 -6.40 16.86 4.43
CA THR A 33 -7.22 15.68 4.14
C THR A 33 -8.57 15.75 4.86
N LEU A 34 -8.59 16.11 6.14
CA LEU A 34 -9.82 16.21 6.94
C LEU A 34 -10.78 17.34 6.54
N ASN A 35 -10.30 18.40 5.89
CA ASN A 35 -11.19 19.46 5.41
C ASN A 35 -12.23 18.95 4.40
N HIS A 36 -11.97 17.83 3.72
CA HIS A 36 -12.96 17.18 2.87
C HIS A 36 -14.09 16.52 3.70
N CYS A 37 -13.83 16.16 4.96
CA CYS A 37 -14.80 15.51 5.84
C CYS A 37 -15.80 16.47 6.48
N THR A 38 -15.48 17.76 6.62
CA THR A 38 -16.22 18.66 7.53
C THR A 38 -17.65 18.97 7.09
N GLU A 39 -17.96 18.73 5.82
CA GLU A 39 -19.28 18.95 5.23
C GLU A 39 -19.98 17.64 4.86
N ALA A 40 -19.31 16.50 5.05
CA ALA A 40 -19.73 15.24 4.48
C ALA A 40 -20.88 14.58 5.23
N GLY A 41 -21.96 14.30 4.52
CA GLY A 41 -23.06 13.48 5.00
C GLY A 41 -22.75 11.98 4.96
N MET A 42 -23.62 11.15 5.54
CA MET A 42 -23.48 9.68 5.47
C MET A 42 -23.51 9.15 4.03
N ASP A 43 -24.23 9.83 3.14
CA ASP A 43 -24.31 9.46 1.71
C ASP A 43 -23.00 9.76 0.95
N GLU A 44 -22.11 10.57 1.53
CA GLU A 44 -20.84 11.00 0.93
C GLU A 44 -19.65 10.17 1.43
N LEU A 45 -19.89 9.15 2.28
CA LEU A 45 -18.84 8.28 2.83
C LEU A 45 -18.02 7.58 1.74
N TYR A 46 -18.65 7.18 0.63
CA TYR A 46 -17.95 6.56 -0.50
C TYR A 46 -17.07 7.55 -1.26
N GLU A 47 -17.50 8.82 -1.40
CA GLU A 47 -16.69 9.88 -2.02
C GLU A 47 -15.48 10.23 -1.15
N LEU A 48 -15.69 10.26 0.16
CA LEU A 48 -14.61 10.40 1.14
C LEU A 48 -13.64 9.21 1.10
N ALA A 49 -14.16 7.98 1.03
CA ALA A 49 -13.36 6.79 0.91
C ALA A 49 -12.46 6.83 -0.32
N ASP A 50 -13.01 7.23 -1.47
CA ASP A 50 -12.24 7.42 -2.70
C ASP A 50 -11.13 8.45 -2.50
N THR A 51 -11.48 9.62 -1.95
CA THR A 51 -10.51 10.68 -1.63
C THR A 51 -9.36 10.17 -0.75
N PHE A 52 -9.66 9.48 0.36
CA PHE A 52 -8.62 8.99 1.28
C PHE A 52 -7.82 7.82 0.74
N THR A 53 -8.38 7.04 -0.18
CA THR A 53 -7.66 5.95 -0.86
C THR A 53 -6.47 6.51 -1.61
N TRP A 54 -6.67 7.62 -2.33
CA TRP A 54 -5.62 8.23 -3.13
C TRP A 54 -4.59 8.97 -2.28
N GLU A 55 -4.97 9.44 -1.09
CA GLU A 55 -4.04 9.98 -0.10
C GLU A 55 -3.06 8.93 0.47
N LEU A 56 -3.36 7.62 0.35
CA LEU A 56 -2.40 6.56 0.67
C LEU A 56 -1.23 6.53 -0.31
N PHE A 57 -1.44 7.03 -1.54
CA PHE A 57 -0.48 6.98 -2.64
C PHE A 57 -0.40 8.34 -3.34
N PRO A 58 0.13 9.39 -2.68
CA PRO A 58 0.09 10.76 -3.20
C PRO A 58 0.87 10.97 -4.51
N ALA A 59 1.81 10.07 -4.80
CA ALA A 59 2.59 10.06 -6.05
C ALA A 59 2.02 9.09 -7.11
N ALA A 60 0.82 8.55 -6.90
CA ALA A 60 0.19 7.65 -7.86
C ALA A 60 -0.12 8.38 -9.17
N VAL A 61 0.18 7.71 -10.28
CA VAL A 61 -0.15 8.15 -11.63
C VAL A 61 -1.19 7.21 -12.20
N PHE A 62 -2.29 7.78 -12.67
CA PHE A 62 -3.39 7.05 -13.30
C PHE A 62 -3.29 7.15 -14.82
N ASP A 63 -3.51 6.03 -15.48
CA ASP A 63 -3.56 5.94 -16.94
C ASP A 63 -4.78 5.11 -17.33
N ILE A 64 -5.46 5.52 -18.40
CA ILE A 64 -6.67 4.86 -18.89
C ILE A 64 -6.32 4.24 -20.24
N ASP A 65 -6.41 2.92 -20.30
CA ASP A 65 -6.33 2.21 -21.57
C ASP A 65 -7.64 2.48 -22.34
N GLU A 66 -7.59 3.42 -23.29
CA GLU A 66 -8.75 3.82 -24.10
C GLU A 66 -9.31 2.65 -24.94
N GLU A 67 -8.50 1.64 -25.26
CA GLU A 67 -8.93 0.49 -26.07
C GLU A 67 -9.74 -0.51 -25.24
N TRP A 68 -9.37 -0.71 -23.98
CA TRP A 68 -9.98 -1.71 -23.10
C TRP A 68 -10.80 -1.13 -21.95
N GLY A 69 -10.86 0.19 -21.82
CA GLY A 69 -11.53 0.90 -20.72
C GLY A 69 -10.93 0.62 -19.35
N ALA A 70 -9.70 0.09 -19.29
CA ALA A 70 -9.07 -0.35 -18.05
C ALA A 70 -8.24 0.78 -17.44
N THR A 71 -8.54 1.15 -16.19
CA THR A 71 -7.72 2.09 -15.42
C THR A 71 -6.53 1.37 -14.82
N THR A 72 -5.35 1.96 -14.94
CA THR A 72 -4.14 1.49 -14.27
C THR A 72 -3.59 2.56 -13.34
N MET A 73 -3.08 2.14 -12.19
CA MET A 73 -2.43 3.01 -11.22
C MET A 73 -0.99 2.58 -11.05
N SER A 74 -0.07 3.51 -11.25
CA SER A 74 1.36 3.30 -11.05
C SER A 74 1.83 4.12 -9.86
N PHE A 75 2.49 3.51 -8.89
CA PHE A 75 2.97 4.20 -7.69
C PHE A 75 4.28 3.59 -7.18
N SER A 76 5.02 4.37 -6.40
CA SER A 76 6.06 3.86 -5.51
C SER A 76 5.65 4.15 -4.06
N HIS A 77 6.16 3.36 -3.12
CA HIS A 77 5.86 3.57 -1.71
C HIS A 77 7.08 3.29 -0.83
N PRO A 78 7.43 4.17 0.13
CA PRO A 78 8.62 4.02 0.96
C PRO A 78 8.74 2.67 1.67
N ASN A 79 7.63 2.11 2.16
CA ASN A 79 7.64 0.78 2.79
C ASN A 79 8.05 -0.35 1.83
N ILE A 80 7.69 -0.26 0.55
CA ILE A 80 8.06 -1.24 -0.48
C ILE A 80 9.56 -1.11 -0.80
N ASP A 81 10.01 0.13 -1.01
CA ASP A 81 11.42 0.42 -1.32
C ASP A 81 12.34 0.02 -0.15
N CYS A 82 11.90 0.30 1.08
CA CYS A 82 12.61 -0.11 2.30
C CYS A 82 12.72 -1.64 2.41
N TYR A 83 11.63 -2.36 2.14
CA TYR A 83 11.63 -3.83 2.15
C TYR A 83 12.66 -4.39 1.16
N LEU A 84 12.69 -3.86 -0.06
CA LEU A 84 13.62 -4.29 -1.10
C LEU A 84 15.07 -3.92 -0.77
N SER A 85 15.30 -2.75 -0.20
CA SER A 85 16.63 -2.33 0.26
C SER A 85 17.16 -3.23 1.38
N LEU A 86 16.33 -3.51 2.39
CA LEU A 86 16.71 -4.37 3.52
C LEU A 86 16.95 -5.81 3.10
N THR A 87 16.09 -6.37 2.25
CA THR A 87 16.29 -7.71 1.71
C THR A 87 17.55 -7.78 0.84
N GLY A 88 17.84 -6.74 0.06
CA GLY A 88 19.08 -6.64 -0.73
C GLY A 88 20.36 -6.61 0.11
N ARG A 89 20.31 -6.06 1.33
CA ARG A 89 21.42 -6.03 2.31
C ARG A 89 21.68 -7.37 3.00
N LEU A 90 20.61 -8.11 3.30
CA LEU A 90 20.69 -9.44 3.91
C LEU A 90 21.18 -10.52 2.92
N ASP A 91 21.18 -10.19 1.63
CA ASP A 91 21.44 -11.15 0.59
C ASP A 91 22.92 -11.36 0.28
N THR A 92 23.41 -12.56 0.55
CA THR A 92 24.77 -13.00 0.21
C THR A 92 24.86 -13.68 -1.17
N THR A 93 23.74 -14.08 -1.79
CA THR A 93 23.74 -14.79 -3.09
C THR A 93 22.59 -14.40 -4.04
N HIS A 94 22.88 -14.38 -5.34
CA HIS A 94 21.96 -13.91 -6.39
C HIS A 94 20.60 -14.65 -6.43
N GLY A 95 20.56 -15.95 -6.16
CA GLY A 95 19.31 -16.74 -6.18
C GLY A 95 18.34 -16.37 -5.05
N HIS A 96 18.87 -15.85 -3.96
CA HIS A 96 18.11 -15.54 -2.74
C HIS A 96 17.45 -14.15 -2.87
N ARG A 97 18.04 -13.25 -3.67
CA ARG A 97 17.42 -11.98 -4.13
C ARG A 97 16.14 -12.18 -4.94
N LEU A 98 16.17 -13.12 -5.88
CA LEU A 98 15.00 -13.41 -6.72
C LEU A 98 13.84 -13.95 -5.87
N ALA A 99 14.14 -14.79 -4.87
CA ALA A 99 13.16 -15.36 -3.97
C ALA A 99 12.53 -14.30 -3.04
N LEU A 100 13.34 -13.38 -2.50
CA LEU A 100 12.84 -12.30 -1.64
C LEU A 100 11.99 -11.29 -2.41
N ARG A 101 12.35 -10.99 -3.66
CA ARG A 101 11.50 -10.20 -4.55
C ARG A 101 10.18 -10.89 -4.83
N LYS A 102 10.21 -12.17 -5.23
CA LYS A 102 8.98 -12.94 -5.48
C LYS A 102 8.09 -12.99 -4.25
N ARG A 103 8.66 -13.09 -3.05
CA ARG A 103 7.90 -13.02 -1.80
C ARG A 103 7.17 -11.69 -1.63
N LEU A 104 7.78 -10.56 -1.96
CA LEU A 104 7.10 -9.26 -1.95
C LEU A 104 5.94 -9.24 -2.96
N GLU A 105 6.16 -9.76 -4.16
CA GLU A 105 5.14 -9.85 -5.21
C GLU A 105 3.96 -10.72 -4.73
N ASP A 106 4.22 -11.86 -4.10
CA ASP A 106 3.19 -12.75 -3.52
C ASP A 106 2.42 -12.06 -2.36
N ILE A 107 3.11 -11.33 -1.48
CA ILE A 107 2.48 -10.57 -0.39
C ILE A 107 1.56 -9.49 -0.95
N ALA A 108 2.06 -8.70 -1.89
CA ALA A 108 1.29 -7.62 -2.47
C ALA A 108 0.09 -8.15 -3.28
N LEU A 109 0.28 -9.25 -4.02
CA LEU A 109 -0.80 -9.92 -4.74
C LEU A 109 -1.87 -10.42 -3.77
N TYR A 110 -1.47 -11.03 -2.65
CA TYR A 110 -2.42 -11.48 -1.62
C TYR A 110 -3.33 -10.34 -1.15
N PHE A 111 -2.78 -9.15 -0.87
CA PHE A 111 -3.57 -8.00 -0.45
C PHE A 111 -4.35 -7.36 -1.61
N CYS A 112 -3.75 -7.20 -2.79
CA CYS A 112 -4.45 -6.59 -3.93
C CYS A 112 -5.65 -7.40 -4.41
N MET A 113 -5.61 -8.74 -4.27
CA MET A 113 -6.64 -9.66 -4.74
C MET A 113 -7.70 -9.99 -3.67
N VAL A 114 -7.69 -9.30 -2.51
CA VAL A 114 -8.76 -9.45 -1.51
C VAL A 114 -10.09 -8.92 -2.04
N THR A 115 -10.03 -7.90 -2.90
CA THR A 115 -11.21 -7.39 -3.60
C THR A 115 -11.14 -7.75 -5.07
N ASP A 116 -12.31 -7.85 -5.73
CA ASP A 116 -12.39 -8.00 -7.18
C ASP A 116 -11.98 -6.71 -7.93
N SER A 117 -11.58 -5.65 -7.20
CA SER A 117 -11.19 -4.34 -7.74
C SER A 117 -9.91 -4.40 -8.57
N VAL A 118 -8.99 -5.34 -8.32
CA VAL A 118 -7.68 -5.43 -9.01
C VAL A 118 -7.61 -6.70 -9.86
N THR A 119 -7.32 -6.54 -11.16
CA THR A 119 -7.19 -7.67 -12.11
C THR A 119 -5.74 -7.99 -12.47
N GLY A 120 -4.79 -7.13 -12.09
CA GLY A 120 -3.38 -7.38 -12.33
C GLY A 120 -2.46 -6.50 -11.49
N VAL A 121 -1.31 -7.08 -11.12
CA VAL A 121 -0.25 -6.40 -10.38
C VAL A 121 1.07 -6.65 -11.11
N GLN A 122 1.86 -5.60 -11.34
CA GLN A 122 3.17 -5.70 -11.95
C GLN A 122 4.19 -4.89 -11.15
N PHE A 123 5.37 -5.48 -10.93
CA PHE A 123 6.50 -4.84 -10.26
C PHE A 123 7.60 -4.53 -11.27
N SER A 124 7.90 -3.25 -11.42
CA SER A 124 8.95 -2.76 -12.31
C SER A 124 10.04 -2.10 -11.47
N PRO A 125 11.27 -2.65 -11.47
CA PRO A 125 12.37 -2.06 -10.72
C PRO A 125 12.78 -0.75 -11.38
N MET A 126 13.03 0.28 -10.56
CA MET A 126 13.65 1.54 -10.94
C MET A 126 15.02 1.64 -10.26
N ASP A 127 15.81 2.66 -10.59
CA ASP A 127 17.19 2.79 -10.10
C ASP A 127 17.28 2.81 -8.56
N GLU A 128 16.37 3.54 -7.88
CA GLU A 128 16.36 3.69 -6.41
C GLU A 128 15.05 3.24 -5.74
N SER A 129 14.07 2.79 -6.51
CA SER A 129 12.73 2.44 -6.02
C SER A 129 12.11 1.33 -6.86
N THR A 130 10.93 0.86 -6.46
CA THR A 130 10.13 -0.04 -7.29
C THR A 130 8.79 0.59 -7.58
N CYS A 131 8.48 0.65 -8.88
CA CYS A 131 7.17 1.05 -9.36
C CYS A 131 6.25 -0.17 -9.35
N VAL A 132 5.13 -0.03 -8.65
CA VAL A 132 4.03 -1.00 -8.65
C VAL A 132 2.95 -0.46 -9.56
N LYS A 133 2.58 -1.27 -10.56
CA LYS A 133 1.47 -0.99 -11.46
C LYS A 133 0.31 -1.92 -11.16
N LEU A 134 -0.82 -1.36 -10.77
CA LEU A 134 -2.09 -2.05 -10.61
C LEU A 134 -2.95 -1.84 -11.85
N ARG A 135 -3.69 -2.87 -12.25
CA ARG A 135 -4.78 -2.77 -13.21
C ARG A 135 -6.08 -3.00 -12.46
N PHE A 136 -6.98 -2.02 -12.52
CA PHE A 136 -8.30 -2.16 -11.92
C PHE A 136 -9.24 -2.93 -12.83
N SER A 137 -10.23 -3.58 -12.24
CA SER A 137 -11.34 -4.20 -12.96
C SER A 137 -12.23 -3.10 -13.57
N PRO A 138 -12.56 -3.19 -14.87
CA PRO A 138 -13.50 -2.26 -15.50
C PRO A 138 -14.95 -2.49 -15.04
N ASP A 139 -15.24 -3.67 -14.49
CA ASP A 139 -16.60 -4.12 -14.18
C ASP A 139 -16.96 -3.97 -12.69
N CYS A 140 -15.97 -3.91 -11.81
CA CYS A 140 -16.18 -3.79 -10.37
C CYS A 140 -15.00 -3.09 -9.69
N CYS A 141 -15.22 -1.94 -9.04
CA CYS A 141 -14.22 -1.31 -8.21
C CYS A 141 -14.84 -0.99 -6.85
N ASP A 142 -14.58 -1.85 -5.87
CA ASP A 142 -14.80 -1.53 -4.46
C ASP A 142 -13.59 -0.75 -3.96
N THR A 143 -13.71 0.58 -3.97
CA THR A 143 -12.63 1.48 -3.55
C THR A 143 -12.37 1.38 -2.04
N LEU A 144 -13.41 1.22 -1.22
CA LEU A 144 -13.27 1.21 0.23
C LEU A 144 -12.60 -0.08 0.73
N GLY A 145 -13.02 -1.23 0.18
CA GLY A 145 -12.36 -2.51 0.42
C GLY A 145 -10.91 -2.51 -0.07
N PHE A 146 -10.66 -1.94 -1.26
CA PHE A 146 -9.31 -1.78 -1.79
C PHE A 146 -8.43 -0.94 -0.86
N ALA A 147 -8.91 0.22 -0.41
CA ALA A 147 -8.19 1.11 0.51
C ALA A 147 -7.79 0.40 1.80
N ASN A 148 -8.71 -0.37 2.37
CA ASN A 148 -8.48 -1.11 3.60
C ASN A 148 -7.46 -2.24 3.41
N SER A 149 -7.52 -2.93 2.28
CA SER A 149 -6.51 -3.93 1.94
C SER A 149 -5.13 -3.31 1.73
N MET A 150 -5.07 -2.12 1.12
CA MET A 150 -3.82 -1.36 0.99
C MET A 150 -3.27 -0.91 2.35
N VAL A 151 -4.11 -0.45 3.27
CA VAL A 151 -3.70 -0.16 4.66
C VAL A 151 -3.09 -1.42 5.31
N ASP A 152 -3.67 -2.60 5.10
CA ASP A 152 -3.11 -3.85 5.64
C ASP A 152 -1.77 -4.22 5.03
N LEU A 153 -1.63 -4.12 3.71
CA LEU A 153 -0.35 -4.31 3.02
C LEU A 153 0.71 -3.38 3.60
N LEU A 154 0.41 -2.09 3.73
CA LEU A 154 1.37 -1.10 4.20
C LEU A 154 1.77 -1.32 5.66
N ARG A 155 0.82 -1.69 6.52
CA ARG A 155 1.10 -2.05 7.93
C ARG A 155 1.87 -3.36 8.04
N TYR A 156 1.59 -4.34 7.18
CA TYR A 156 2.35 -5.59 7.12
C TYR A 156 3.81 -5.30 6.73
N LEU A 157 4.03 -4.48 5.70
CA LEU A 157 5.36 -4.10 5.25
C LEU A 157 6.12 -3.30 6.31
N ASP A 158 5.48 -2.36 7.01
CA ASP A 158 6.12 -1.63 8.13
C ASP A 158 6.62 -2.61 9.23
N ARG A 159 5.81 -3.60 9.59
CA ARG A 159 6.20 -4.62 10.58
C ARG A 159 7.36 -5.48 10.08
N GLU A 160 7.29 -5.93 8.83
CA GLU A 160 8.36 -6.73 8.23
C GLU A 160 9.65 -5.92 8.07
N ASN A 161 9.57 -4.65 7.70
CA ASN A 161 10.74 -3.77 7.61
C ASN A 161 11.44 -3.64 8.96
N ARG A 162 10.70 -3.38 10.05
CA ARG A 162 11.27 -3.34 11.40
C ARG A 162 11.89 -4.67 11.82
N ARG A 163 11.34 -5.80 11.36
CA ARG A 163 11.93 -7.14 11.61
C ARG A 163 13.23 -7.30 10.84
N LEU A 164 13.26 -6.92 9.56
CA LEU A 164 14.44 -7.01 8.70
C LEU A 164 15.55 -6.05 9.13
N GLU A 165 15.22 -4.83 9.58
CA GLU A 165 16.17 -3.87 10.15
C GLU A 165 16.94 -4.46 11.33
N LYS A 166 16.23 -5.13 12.25
CA LYS A 166 16.86 -5.81 13.39
C LYS A 166 17.82 -6.89 12.95
N LEU A 167 17.42 -7.71 11.97
CA LEU A 167 18.28 -8.76 11.42
C LEU A 167 19.54 -8.19 10.75
N CYS A 168 19.40 -7.10 9.99
CA CYS A 168 20.54 -6.40 9.39
C CYS A 168 21.52 -5.89 10.46
N LEU A 169 21.00 -5.33 11.55
CA LEU A 169 21.82 -4.84 12.67
C LEU A 169 22.53 -5.98 13.41
N GLU A 170 21.85 -7.10 13.62
CA GLU A 170 22.43 -8.30 14.24
C GLU A 170 23.58 -8.86 13.40
N GLN A 171 23.38 -9.02 12.09
CA GLN A 171 24.44 -9.48 11.18
C GLN A 171 25.66 -8.54 11.16
N GLN A 172 25.43 -7.22 11.16
CA GLN A 172 26.52 -6.24 11.20
C GLN A 172 27.32 -6.36 12.51
N ASN A 173 26.63 -6.49 13.64
CA ASN A 173 27.29 -6.64 14.94
C ASN A 173 28.05 -7.96 15.07
N GLU A 174 27.59 -9.03 14.43
CA GLU A 174 28.31 -10.31 14.36
C GLU A 174 29.57 -10.19 13.50
N SER A 175 29.47 -9.58 12.31
CA SER A 175 30.64 -9.37 11.44
C SER A 175 31.70 -8.48 12.10
N ASP A 176 31.28 -7.44 12.84
CA ASP A 176 32.21 -6.52 13.52
C ASP A 176 32.94 -7.21 14.69
N LYS A 177 32.31 -8.21 15.33
CA LYS A 177 32.95 -9.03 16.38
C LYS A 177 33.90 -10.07 15.82
N GLU A 178 33.62 -10.64 14.65
CA GLU A 178 34.51 -11.60 13.98
C GLU A 178 35.76 -10.92 13.38
N ALA A 179 35.67 -9.62 13.09
CA ALA A 179 36.76 -8.82 12.54
C ALA A 179 37.71 -8.18 13.60
N ALA A 180 37.39 -8.29 14.90
CA ALA A 180 38.12 -7.69 16.03
C ALA A 180 38.94 -8.73 16.81
#